data_AF-A0A086YVU6-F1
#
_entry.id   AF-A0A086YVU6-F1
#
_cell.length_a   1.000
_cell.length_b   1.000
_cell.length_c   1.000
_cell.angle_alpha   90.00
_cell.angle_beta   90.00
_cell.angle_gamma   90.00
#
_symmetry.space_group_name_H-M   'P 1'
#
loop_
_entity.id
_entity.type
_entity.pdbx_description
1 polymer ?
#
loop_
_entity_poly.entity_id
_entity_poly.type
_entity_poly.pdbx_seq_one_letter_code
_entity_poly.pdbx_strand_id
1 'polypeptide(L)'
;MEIRQLEIFLTAAREENFSRAAEALFLPQSVVSEQIGRLERELGVKLFDRSHRAVRLTSEGRTAVDLASVVMRDVGRLRREVSSQGNPAASSPSP
;
A
#
# COMPACT_ATOMS: atom_id res chain seq x y z
N MET A 1 -9.05 0.76 -8.39
CA MET A 1 -7.93 0.31 -7.53
C MET A 1 -6.97 1.46 -7.46
N GLU A 2 -6.65 1.91 -6.25
CA GLU A 2 -5.84 3.11 -6.02
C GLU A 2 -4.52 2.79 -5.32
N ILE A 3 -3.47 3.60 -5.55
CA ILE A 3 -2.16 3.43 -4.89
C ILE A 3 -2.28 3.45 -3.36
N ARG A 4 -3.15 4.30 -2.81
CA ARG A 4 -3.41 4.36 -1.36
C ARG A 4 -4.00 3.05 -0.82
N GLN A 5 -4.80 2.34 -1.61
CA GLN A 5 -5.35 1.05 -1.20
C GLN A 5 -4.26 -0.02 -1.14
N LEU A 6 -3.30 0.00 -2.08
CA LEU A 6 -2.15 -0.91 -2.06
C LEU A 6 -1.22 -0.64 -0.87
N GLU A 7 -0.99 0.63 -0.52
CA GLU A 7 -0.24 1.01 0.69
C GLU A 7 -0.91 0.50 1.98
N ILE A 8 -2.24 0.70 2.09
CA ILE A 8 -3.04 0.21 3.23
C ILE A 8 -2.98 -1.32 3.29
N PHE A 9 -3.17 -1.99 2.16
CA PHE A 9 -3.13 -3.45 2.04
C PHE A 9 -1.79 -4.02 2.48
N LEU A 10 -0.67 -3.51 1.94
CA LEU A 10 0.67 -3.97 2.29
C LEU A 10 0.99 -3.73 3.77
N THR A 11 0.53 -2.62 4.34
CA THR A 11 0.71 -2.36 5.77
C THR A 11 -0.09 -3.36 6.61
N ALA A 12 -1.35 -3.61 6.26
CA ALA A 12 -2.19 -4.59 6.94
C ALA A 12 -1.65 -6.02 6.83
N ALA A 13 -1.07 -6.37 5.69
CA ALA A 13 -0.39 -7.64 5.49
C ALA A 13 0.84 -7.79 6.40
N ARG A 14 1.63 -6.72 6.55
CA ARG A 14 2.83 -6.71 7.42
C ARG A 14 2.48 -6.81 8.91
N GLU A 15 1.41 -6.13 9.34
CA GLU A 15 1.03 -6.09 10.76
C GLU A 15 0.16 -7.29 11.19
N GLU A 16 -0.40 -8.05 10.24
CA GLU A 16 -1.37 -9.15 10.48
C GLU A 16 -2.53 -8.76 11.41
N ASN A 17 -2.85 -7.46 11.47
CA ASN A 17 -3.82 -6.87 12.37
C ASN A 17 -4.26 -5.49 11.86
N PHE A 18 -5.55 -5.30 11.60
CA PHE A 18 -6.06 -4.04 11.07
C PHE A 18 -5.99 -2.87 12.05
N SER A 19 -6.04 -3.11 13.36
CA SER A 19 -5.87 -2.04 14.35
C SER A 19 -4.42 -1.55 14.36
N ARG A 20 -3.44 -2.46 14.38
CA ARG A 20 -2.02 -2.10 14.30
C ARG A 20 -1.66 -1.42 12.97
N ALA A 21 -2.25 -1.87 11.86
CA ALA A 21 -2.08 -1.22 10.58
C ALA A 21 -2.67 0.20 10.55
N ALA A 22 -3.80 0.40 11.21
CA ALA A 22 -4.44 1.71 11.35
C ALA A 22 -3.56 2.67 12.17
N GLU A 23 -3.00 2.19 13.29
CA GLU A 23 -2.02 2.93 14.09
C GLU A 23 -0.78 3.31 13.27
N ALA A 24 -0.20 2.35 12.52
CA ALA A 24 0.98 2.58 11.68
C ALA A 24 0.74 3.61 10.56
N LEU A 25 -0.51 3.73 10.09
CA LEU A 25 -0.89 4.66 9.02
C LEU A 25 -1.49 5.97 9.55
N PHE A 26 -1.63 6.12 10.86
CA PHE A 26 -2.34 7.24 11.49
C PHE A 26 -3.77 7.40 10.93
N LEU A 27 -4.47 6.28 10.73
CA LEU A 27 -5.83 6.22 10.21
C LEU A 27 -6.79 5.60 11.23
N PRO A 28 -8.09 5.89 11.15
CA PRO A 28 -9.10 5.09 11.83
C PRO A 28 -9.12 3.65 11.28
N GLN A 29 -9.30 2.66 12.16
CA GLN A 29 -9.39 1.25 11.78
C GLN A 29 -10.55 0.96 10.81
N SER A 30 -11.65 1.70 10.93
CA SER A 30 -12.79 1.63 10.01
C SER A 30 -12.40 1.97 8.57
N VAL A 31 -11.54 2.98 8.39
CA VAL A 31 -11.01 3.38 7.07
C VAL A 31 -10.13 2.27 6.48
N VAL A 32 -9.24 1.68 7.28
CA VAL A 32 -8.40 0.54 6.84
C VAL A 32 -9.28 -0.62 6.39
N SER A 33 -10.27 -1.01 7.22
CA SER A 33 -11.20 -2.10 6.88
C SER A 33 -12.02 -1.83 5.64
N GLU A 34 -12.52 -0.61 5.48
CA GLU A 34 -13.30 -0.18 4.33
C GLU A 34 -12.47 -0.23 3.05
N GLN A 35 -11.26 0.32 3.07
CA GLN A 35 -10.38 0.36 1.89
C GLN A 35 -9.94 -1.04 1.46
N ILE A 36 -9.61 -1.92 2.41
CA ILE A 36 -9.32 -3.32 2.12
C ILE A 36 -10.56 -4.02 1.54
N GLY A 37 -11.74 -3.81 2.14
CA GLY A 37 -12.97 -4.40 1.63
C GLY A 37 -13.35 -3.91 0.22
N ARG A 38 -13.06 -2.64 -0.11
CA ARG A 38 -13.21 -2.09 -1.47
C ARG A 38 -12.26 -2.78 -2.44
N LEU A 39 -10.98 -2.92 -2.07
CA LEU A 39 -9.98 -3.61 -2.90
C LEU A 39 -10.36 -5.08 -3.15
N GLU A 40 -10.78 -5.81 -2.11
CA GLU A 40 -11.26 -7.19 -2.23
C GLU A 40 -12.46 -7.31 -3.19
N ARG A 41 -13.42 -6.38 -3.11
CA ARG A 41 -14.59 -6.36 -4.01
C ARG A 41 -14.19 -6.09 -5.45
N GLU A 42 -13.26 -5.17 -5.67
CA GLU A 42 -12.79 -4.84 -7.01
C GLU A 42 -12.03 -6.01 -7.66
N LEU A 43 -11.22 -6.72 -6.88
CA LEU A 43 -10.48 -7.90 -7.35
C LEU A 43 -11.35 -9.16 -7.42
N GLY A 44 -12.55 -9.14 -6.83
CA GLY A 44 -13.44 -10.30 -6.77
C GLY A 44 -12.97 -11.44 -5.85
N VAL A 45 -11.96 -11.20 -5.02
CA VAL A 45 -11.34 -12.20 -4.14
C VAL A 45 -11.12 -11.66 -2.73
N LYS A 46 -11.06 -12.56 -1.74
CA LYS A 46 -10.62 -12.22 -0.39
C LYS A 46 -9.11 -12.22 -0.33
N LEU A 47 -8.53 -11.14 0.21
CA LEU A 47 -7.09 -11.03 0.43
C LEU A 47 -6.73 -11.42 1.87
N PHE A 48 -7.68 -11.26 2.78
CA PHE A 48 -7.54 -11.67 4.18
C PHE A 48 -8.62 -12.66 4.60
N ASP A 49 -8.18 -13.69 5.31
CA ASP A 49 -9.04 -14.54 6.13
C ASP A 49 -9.25 -13.87 7.50
N ARG A 50 -10.52 -13.69 7.86
CA ARG A 50 -10.99 -13.05 9.11
C ARG A 50 -11.81 -13.99 9.98
N SER A 51 -11.86 -15.28 9.64
CA SER A 51 -12.63 -16.29 10.36
C SER A 51 -12.07 -16.60 11.76
N HIS A 52 -10.80 -16.31 11.99
CA HIS A 52 -10.11 -16.53 13.25
C HIS A 52 -9.85 -15.21 14.01
N ARG A 53 -9.47 -15.32 15.29
CA ARG A 53 -9.07 -14.17 16.14
C ARG A 53 -7.93 -13.32 15.57
N ALA A 54 -7.23 -13.78 14.53
CA ALA A 54 -6.13 -13.08 13.88
C ALA A 54 -6.40 -12.94 12.38
N VAL A 55 -5.99 -11.80 11.81
CA VAL A 55 -6.07 -11.52 10.38
C VAL A 55 -4.92 -12.27 9.69
N ARG A 56 -5.22 -13.09 8.68
CA ARG A 56 -4.20 -13.82 7.91
C ARG A 56 -4.37 -13.60 6.42
N LEU A 57 -3.29 -13.64 5.65
CA LEU A 57 -3.36 -13.60 4.19
C LEU A 57 -3.93 -14.92 3.66
N THR A 58 -4.84 -14.82 2.68
CA THR A 58 -5.26 -15.93 1.83
C THR A 58 -4.14 -16.30 0.83
N SER A 59 -4.35 -17.34 0.02
CA SER A 59 -3.47 -17.63 -1.13
C SER A 59 -3.36 -16.43 -2.07
N GLU A 60 -4.50 -15.84 -2.41
CA GLU A 60 -4.60 -14.68 -3.31
C GLU A 60 -3.98 -13.45 -2.65
N GLY A 61 -4.16 -13.29 -1.34
CA GLY A 61 -3.53 -12.24 -0.54
C GLY A 61 -2.01 -12.28 -0.62
N ARG A 62 -1.39 -13.46 -0.54
CA ARG A 62 0.07 -13.60 -0.67
C ARG A 62 0.56 -13.20 -2.06
N THR A 63 -0.09 -13.69 -3.12
CA THR A 63 0.22 -13.29 -4.50
C THR A 63 0.05 -11.78 -4.70
N ALA A 64 -1.01 -11.20 -4.13
CA ALA A 64 -1.26 -9.76 -4.20
C ALA A 64 -0.17 -8.95 -3.48
N VAL A 65 0.39 -9.43 -2.37
CA VAL A 65 1.51 -8.74 -1.68
C VAL A 65 2.73 -8.65 -2.60
N ASP A 66 3.09 -9.74 -3.27
CA ASP A 66 4.25 -9.77 -4.15
C ASP A 66 4.09 -8.78 -5.32
N LEU A 67 2.93 -8.80 -5.97
CA LEU A 67 2.61 -7.92 -7.09
C LEU A 67 2.46 -6.45 -6.66
N ALA A 68 1.75 -6.18 -5.57
CA ALA A 68 1.58 -4.82 -5.06
C ALA A 68 2.92 -4.21 -4.62
N SER A 69 3.83 -5.01 -4.08
CA SER A 69 5.18 -4.56 -3.72
C SER A 69 5.99 -4.12 -4.95
N VAL A 70 5.87 -4.83 -6.08
CA VAL A 70 6.47 -4.41 -7.36
C VAL A 70 5.90 -3.06 -7.81
N VAL A 71 4.57 -2.94 -7.84
CA VAL A 71 3.88 -1.70 -8.24
C VAL A 71 4.32 -0.52 -7.37
N MET A 72 4.40 -0.68 -6.05
CA MET A 72 4.83 0.39 -5.15
C MET A 72 6.30 0.79 -5.37
N ARG A 73 7.18 -0.17 -5.71
CA ARG A 73 8.57 0.15 -6.10
C ARG A 73 8.62 0.97 -7.38
N ASP A 74 7.83 0.61 -8.38
CA ASP A 74 7.79 1.33 -9.66
C ASP A 74 7.20 2.72 -9.51
N VAL A 75 6.16 2.89 -8.70
CA VAL A 75 5.63 4.21 -8.32
C VAL A 75 6.70 5.06 -7.63
N GLY A 76 7.44 4.47 -6.70
CA GLY A 76 8.56 5.15 -6.04
C GLY A 76 9.68 5.53 -7.01
N ARG A 77 10.00 4.66 -7.97
CA ARG A 77 10.99 4.92 -9.02
C ARG A 77 10.55 6.06 -9.92
N LEU A 78 9.31 6.03 -10.40
CA LEU A 78 8.72 7.08 -11.24
C LEU A 78 8.83 8.45 -10.57
N ARG A 79 8.45 8.55 -9.29
CA ARG A 79 8.56 9.81 -8.54
C ARG A 79 10.00 10.32 -8.48
N ARG A 80 10.97 9.46 -8.17
CA ARG A 80 12.38 9.87 -8.09
C ARG A 80 12.92 10.34 -9.44
N GLU A 81 12.70 9.56 -10.50
CA GLU A 81 13.25 9.87 -11.83
C GLU A 81 12.61 11.13 -12.43
N VAL A 82 11.29 11.29 -12.33
CA VAL A 82 10.59 12.46 -12.87
C VAL A 82 10.87 13.72 -12.05
N SER A 83 10.89 13.63 -10.71
CA SER A 83 11.23 14.79 -9.87
C SER A 83 12.69 15.22 -9.98
N SER A 84 13.60 14.31 -10.34
CA SER A 84 15.01 14.64 -10.61
C SER A 84 15.23 15.41 -11.92
N GLN A 85 14.27 15.41 -12.85
CA GLN A 85 14.33 16.18 -14.10
C GLN A 85 13.80 17.62 -13.95
N GLY A 86 13.23 17.97 -12.79
CA GLY A 86 12.56 19.25 -12.53
C GLY A 86 13.39 20.35 -11.85
N ASN A 87 14.71 20.17 -11.62
CA ASN A 87 15.54 21.23 -11.05
C ASN A 87 16.91 21.39 -11.73
N PRO A 88 16.98 22.05 -12.89
CA PRO A 88 18.25 22.53 -13.46
C PRO A 88 18.77 23.84 -12.81
N ALA A 89 18.10 24.39 -11.78
CA ALA A 89 18.40 25.75 -11.27
C ALA A 89 19.27 25.80 -10.00
N ALA A 90 19.73 24.68 -9.44
CA ALA A 90 20.60 24.68 -8.26
C ALA A 90 22.11 24.64 -8.57
N SER A 91 22.50 24.63 -9.86
CA SER A 91 23.89 24.72 -10.30
C SER A 91 24.19 26.07 -10.95
N SER A 92 24.02 27.15 -10.18
CA SER A 92 24.75 28.43 -10.26
C SER A 92 24.30 29.31 -9.09
N PRO A 93 25.23 29.88 -8.35
CA PRO A 93 25.70 31.21 -8.72
C PRO A 93 27.23 31.25 -8.85
N SER A 94 27.71 31.68 -10.02
CA SER A 94 29.00 32.37 -10.16
C SER A 94 28.89 33.79 -9.56
N PRO A 95 29.99 34.51 -9.27
CA PRO A 95 31.41 34.16 -9.35
C PRO A 95 32.12 34.04 -7.98
#